data_AF-A0A662MBM5-F1
#
_entry.id   AF-A0A662MBM5-F1
#
_cell.length_a   1.000
_cell.length_b   1.000
_cell.length_c   1.000
_cell.angle_alpha   90.00
_cell.angle_beta   90.00
_cell.angle_gamma   90.00
#
_symmetry.space_group_name_H-M   'P 1'
#
loop_
_entity.id
_entity.type
_entity.pdbx_description
1 polymer ?
#
loop_
_entity_poly.entity_id
_entity_poly.type
_entity_poly.pdbx_seq_one_letter_code
_entity_poly.pdbx_strand_id
1 'polypeptide(L)'
;PRSVLVYEVIGAIIVGMAVLFLVNFKPEVNAKGITFAILTGIAGTLGALFFIFAVSRGETSVVVTTTALYPLITIILAFLILKEPITIKQGIGMIFAFAAMMLLST
;
A
#
# COMPACT_ATOMS: atom_id res chain seq x y z
N PRO A 1 -6.72 -13.34 14.26
CA PRO A 1 -6.16 -13.20 12.89
C PRO A 1 -7.18 -13.40 11.76
N ARG A 2 -7.85 -14.55 11.64
CA ARG A 2 -8.77 -14.84 10.51
C ARG A 2 -10.06 -14.02 10.50
N SER A 3 -10.59 -13.67 11.68
CA SER A 3 -11.78 -12.81 11.80
C SER A 3 -11.56 -11.39 11.29
N VAL A 4 -10.36 -10.82 11.49
CA VAL A 4 -10.01 -9.47 11.00
C VAL A 4 -10.13 -9.38 9.48
N LEU A 5 -9.63 -10.39 8.77
CA LEU A 5 -9.73 -10.46 7.31
C LEU A 5 -11.18 -10.52 6.83
N VAL A 6 -12.03 -11.26 7.53
CA VAL A 6 -13.46 -11.35 7.17
C VAL A 6 -14.13 -9.98 7.33
N TYR A 7 -13.89 -9.29 8.45
CA TYR A 7 -14.46 -7.96 8.68
C TYR A 7 -13.92 -6.90 7.72
N GLU A 8 -12.64 -6.99 7.35
CA GLU A 8 -12.02 -6.10 6.36
C GLU A 8 -12.66 -6.25 4.98
N VAL A 9 -12.84 -7.50 4.51
CA VAL A 9 -13.49 -7.77 3.22
C VAL A 9 -14.95 -7.31 3.23
N ILE A 10 -15.69 -7.55 4.31
CA ILE A 10 -17.07 -7.07 4.46
C ILE A 10 -17.11 -5.54 4.40
N GLY A 11 -16.23 -4.85 5.12
CA GLY A 11 -16.12 -3.39 5.10
C GLY A 11 -15.79 -2.86 3.71
N ALA A 12 -14.83 -3.47 3.01
CA ALA A 12 -14.45 -3.09 1.66
C ALA A 12 -15.60 -3.26 0.66
N ILE A 13 -16.40 -4.33 0.76
CA ILE A 13 -17.59 -4.54 -0.08
C ILE A 13 -18.64 -3.46 0.20
N ILE A 14 -18.92 -3.16 1.47
CA ILE A 14 -19.91 -2.13 1.85
C ILE A 14 -19.50 -0.75 1.30
N VAL A 15 -18.25 -0.35 1.53
CA VAL A 15 -17.73 0.93 1.03
C VAL A 15 -17.70 0.95 -0.49
N GLY A 16 -17.25 -0.12 -1.12
CA GLY A 16 -17.22 -0.25 -2.59
C GLY A 16 -18.62 -0.10 -3.20
N MET A 17 -19.63 -0.75 -2.63
CA MET A 17 -21.02 -0.57 -3.07
C MET A 17 -21.50 0.86 -2.87
N ALA A 18 -21.27 1.46 -1.70
CA ALA A 18 -21.67 2.84 -1.44
C ALA A 18 -21.06 3.83 -2.44
N VAL A 19 -19.78 3.68 -2.75
CA VAL A 19 -19.09 4.51 -3.75
C VAL A 19 -19.70 4.33 -5.14
N LEU A 20 -20.02 3.11 -5.56
CA LEU A 20 -20.67 2.86 -6.85
C LEU A 20 -22.04 3.57 -6.96
N PHE A 21 -22.82 3.60 -5.87
CA PHE A 21 -24.09 4.32 -5.83
C PHE A 21 -23.91 5.84 -5.84
N LEU A 22 -22.87 6.37 -5.18
CA LEU A 22 -22.62 7.82 -5.08
C LEU A 22 -22.06 8.42 -6.36
N VAL A 23 -21.27 7.66 -7.13
CA VAL A 23 -20.46 8.20 -8.24
C VAL A 23 -21.21 8.25 -9.59
N ASN A 24 -22.50 7.86 -9.67
CA ASN A 24 -23.24 7.75 -10.94
C ASN A 24 -22.40 7.03 -12.01
N PHE A 25 -21.93 5.83 -11.65
CA PHE A 25 -20.91 5.10 -12.36
C PHE A 25 -21.18 4.99 -13.87
N LYS A 26 -20.31 5.62 -14.67
CA LYS A 26 -20.23 5.41 -16.12
C LYS A 26 -19.02 4.52 -16.39
N PRO A 27 -19.20 3.26 -16.81
CA PRO A 27 -18.08 2.35 -17.04
C PRO A 27 -17.17 2.92 -18.15
N GLU A 28 -15.96 3.34 -17.78
CA GLU A 28 -14.94 3.70 -18.74
C GLU A 28 -14.27 2.42 -19.25
N VAL A 29 -14.43 2.12 -20.55
CA VAL A 29 -14.03 0.84 -21.13
C VAL A 29 -12.58 0.86 -21.62
N ASN A 30 -11.66 1.42 -20.83
CA ASN A 30 -10.24 1.42 -21.13
C ASN A 30 -9.60 0.12 -20.64
N ALA A 31 -9.33 -0.83 -21.55
CA ALA A 31 -8.78 -2.14 -21.20
C ALA A 31 -7.46 -2.07 -20.40
N LYS A 32 -6.57 -1.10 -20.69
CA LYS A 32 -5.34 -0.90 -19.91
C LYS A 32 -5.66 -0.39 -18.51
N GLY A 33 -6.52 0.63 -18.40
CA GLY A 33 -6.94 1.19 -17.12
C GLY A 33 -7.59 0.15 -16.21
N ILE A 34 -8.50 -0.65 -16.76
CA ILE A 34 -9.14 -1.77 -16.05
C ILE A 34 -8.10 -2.79 -15.58
N THR A 35 -7.15 -3.17 -16.44
CA THR A 35 -6.11 -4.13 -16.07
C THR A 35 -5.24 -3.61 -14.93
N PHE A 36 -4.78 -2.35 -14.99
CA PHE A 36 -4.02 -1.74 -13.90
C PHE A 36 -4.86 -1.62 -12.61
N ALA A 37 -6.14 -1.26 -12.70
CA ALA A 37 -7.02 -1.18 -11.55
C ALA A 37 -7.26 -2.55 -10.87
N ILE A 38 -7.37 -3.63 -11.64
CA ILE A 38 -7.45 -4.99 -11.10
C ILE A 38 -6.13 -5.37 -10.42
N LEU A 39 -4.99 -5.09 -11.07
CA LEU A 39 -3.68 -5.37 -10.50
C LEU A 39 -3.42 -4.62 -9.19
N THR A 40 -3.81 -3.34 -9.10
CA THR A 40 -3.69 -2.56 -7.86
C THR A 40 -4.58 -3.12 -6.76
N GLY A 41 -5.81 -3.53 -7.09
CA GLY A 41 -6.72 -4.20 -6.14
C GLY A 41 -6.14 -5.51 -5.59
N ILE A 42 -5.59 -6.35 -6.45
CA ILE A 42 -4.93 -7.61 -6.06
C ILE A 42 -3.70 -7.32 -5.18
N ALA A 43 -2.83 -6.42 -5.61
CA ALA A 43 -1.62 -6.06 -4.87
C ALA A 43 -1.94 -5.47 -3.50
N GLY A 44 -2.94 -4.58 -3.41
CA GLY A 44 -3.38 -3.99 -2.14
C GLY A 44 -3.94 -5.03 -1.18
N THR A 45 -4.79 -5.93 -1.67
CA THR A 45 -5.38 -7.00 -0.84
C THR A 45 -4.32 -7.99 -0.35
N LEU A 46 -3.39 -8.39 -1.23
CA LEU A 46 -2.25 -9.23 -0.83
C LEU A 46 -1.35 -8.53 0.19
N GLY A 47 -1.11 -7.23 0.03
CA GLY A 47 -0.36 -6.42 0.97
C GLY A 47 -1.00 -6.41 2.37
N ALA A 48 -2.32 -6.19 2.44
CA ALA A 48 -3.07 -6.24 3.69
C ALA A 48 -3.02 -7.63 4.35
N LEU A 49 -3.17 -8.70 3.56
CA LEU A 49 -3.06 -10.08 4.03
C LEU A 49 -1.69 -10.37 4.65
N PHE A 50 -0.60 -9.98 3.96
CA PHE A 50 0.76 -10.16 4.48
C PHE A 50 1.04 -9.29 5.70
N PHE A 51 0.51 -8.07 5.75
CA PHE A 51 0.63 -7.20 6.91
C PHE A 51 -0.03 -7.82 8.14
N ILE A 52 -1.29 -8.26 8.03
CA ILE A 52 -2.01 -8.91 9.15
C ILE A 52 -1.30 -10.18 9.58
N PHE A 53 -0.76 -10.96 8.63
CA PHE A 53 0.02 -12.15 8.94
C PHE A 53 1.32 -11.81 9.69
N ALA A 54 2.05 -10.79 9.26
CA ALA A 54 3.29 -10.34 9.89
C ALA A 54 3.03 -9.81 11.31
N VAL A 55 2.02 -8.95 11.50
CA VAL A 55 1.62 -8.44 12.82
C VAL A 55 1.15 -9.56 13.75
N SER A 56 0.58 -10.64 13.21
CA SER A 56 0.15 -11.80 14.01
C SER A 56 1.31 -12.71 14.46
N ARG A 57 2.51 -12.56 13.90
CA ARG A 57 3.67 -13.45 14.17
C ARG A 57 4.90 -12.73 14.71
N GLY A 58 5.04 -11.43 14.46
CA GLY A 58 6.15 -10.61 14.94
C GLY A 58 5.68 -9.50 15.85
N GLU A 59 6.65 -8.71 16.35
CA GLU A 59 6.33 -7.53 17.13
C GLU A 59 5.66 -6.45 16.26
N THR A 60 4.50 -5.99 16.69
CA THR A 60 3.72 -4.99 15.94
C THR A 60 4.52 -3.73 15.68
N SER A 61 5.34 -3.28 16.64
CA SER A 61 6.21 -2.10 16.50
C SER A 61 7.18 -2.24 15.32
N VAL A 62 7.86 -3.38 15.21
CA VAL A 62 8.82 -3.63 14.12
C VAL A 62 8.10 -3.74 12.78
N VAL A 63 6.99 -4.48 12.72
CA VAL A 63 6.22 -4.68 11.47
C VAL A 63 5.63 -3.36 10.95
N VAL A 64 5.01 -2.57 11.83
CA VAL A 64 4.43 -1.27 11.46
C VAL A 64 5.51 -0.30 11.00
N THR A 65 6.64 -0.24 11.69
CA THR A 65 7.75 0.63 11.29
C THR A 65 8.33 0.23 9.94
N THR A 66 8.54 -1.08 9.73
CA THR A 66 9.07 -1.60 8.46
C THR A 66 8.11 -1.31 7.31
N THR A 67 6.80 -1.46 7.53
CA THR A 67 5.79 -1.20 6.49
C THR A 67 5.58 0.30 6.23
N ALA A 68 5.79 1.17 7.22
CA ALA A 68 5.77 2.62 7.04
C ALA A 68 6.85 3.14 6.06
N LEU A 69 7.80 2.29 5.68
CA LEU A 69 8.87 2.60 4.73
C LEU A 69 8.49 2.29 3.28
N TYR A 70 7.22 1.95 3.01
CA TYR A 70 6.69 1.88 1.65
C TYR A 70 7.01 3.11 0.78
N PRO A 71 7.09 4.37 1.29
CA PRO A 71 7.43 5.51 0.45
C PRO A 71 8.81 5.40 -0.20
N LEU A 72 9.77 4.72 0.44
CA LEU A 72 11.07 4.43 -0.16
C LEU A 72 10.93 3.60 -1.43
N ILE A 73 10.14 2.53 -1.35
CA ILE A 73 9.84 1.66 -2.49
C ILE A 73 9.12 2.47 -3.57
N THR A 74 8.16 3.32 -3.20
CA THR A 74 7.46 4.20 -4.14
C THR A 74 8.41 5.17 -4.84
N ILE A 75 9.34 5.83 -4.13
CA ILE A 75 10.31 6.74 -4.72
C ILE A 75 11.24 6.00 -5.70
N ILE A 76 11.72 4.80 -5.32
CA ILE A 76 12.56 3.97 -6.19
C ILE A 76 11.78 3.60 -7.46
N LEU A 77 10.52 3.18 -7.33
CA LEU A 77 9.67 2.86 -8.48
C LEU A 77 9.39 4.09 -9.36
N ALA A 78 9.16 5.27 -8.77
CA ALA A 78 8.97 6.51 -9.51
C ALA A 78 10.23 6.87 -10.33
N PHE A 79 11.41 6.71 -9.75
CA PHE A 79 12.67 6.92 -10.45
C PHE A 79 12.90 5.88 -11.57
N LEU A 80 12.64 4.60 -11.32
CA LEU A 80 12.94 3.52 -12.28
C LEU A 80 11.89 3.41 -13.40
N ILE A 81 10.60 3.50 -13.07
CA ILE A 81 9.49 3.27 -14.02
C ILE A 81 9.04 4.58 -14.65
N LEU A 82 8.77 5.61 -13.83
CA LEU A 82 8.28 6.91 -14.30
C LEU A 82 9.42 7.83 -14.77
N LYS A 83 10.68 7.50 -14.45
CA LYS A 83 11.87 8.31 -14.75
C LYS A 83 11.79 9.73 -14.17
N GLU A 84 11.08 9.88 -13.06
CA GLU A 84 11.00 11.15 -12.35
C GLU A 84 12.31 11.46 -11.61
N PRO A 85 12.84 12.70 -11.72
CA PRO A 85 14.08 13.06 -11.05
C PRO A 85 13.89 13.12 -9.53
N ILE A 86 14.76 12.45 -8.79
CA ILE A 86 14.76 12.50 -7.33
C ILE A 86 15.31 13.86 -6.88
N THR A 87 14.48 14.62 -6.18
CA THR A 87 14.88 15.90 -5.60
C THR A 87 15.79 15.68 -4.39
N ILE A 88 16.66 16.66 -4.09
CA ILE A 88 17.54 16.62 -2.90
C ILE A 88 16.72 16.42 -1.62
N LYS A 89 15.53 17.03 -1.52
CA LYS A 89 14.62 16.87 -0.37
C LYS A 89 14.14 15.43 -0.20
N GLN A 90 13.77 14.76 -1.30
CA GLN A 90 13.40 13.34 -1.28
C GLN A 90 14.60 12.48 -0.86
N GLY A 91 15.80 12.73 -1.39
CA GLY A 91 17.02 12.01 -1.01
C GLY A 91 17.35 12.14 0.48
N ILE A 92 17.26 13.35 1.04
CA ILE A 92 17.45 13.57 2.49
C ILE A 92 16.38 12.81 3.29
N GLY A 93 15.12 12.90 2.87
CA GLY A 93 14.02 12.16 3.51
C GLY A 93 14.24 10.64 3.50
N MET A 94 14.77 10.09 2.41
CA MET A 94 15.11 8.66 2.31
C MET A 94 16.19 8.26 3.33
N ILE A 95 17.26 9.06 3.47
CA ILE A 95 18.33 8.78 4.43
C ILE A 95 17.80 8.80 5.87
N PHE A 96 17.00 9.80 6.24
CA PHE A 96 16.38 9.87 7.56
C PHE A 96 15.44 8.68 7.82
N ALA A 97 14.66 8.27 6.81
CA ALA A 97 13.76 7.12 6.91
C ALA A 97 14.54 5.81 7.16
N PHE A 98 15.65 5.59 6.45
CA PHE A 98 16.54 4.44 6.69
C PHE A 98 17.18 4.47 8.09
N ALA A 99 17.65 5.64 8.53
CA ALA A 99 18.22 5.78 9.87
C ALA A 99 17.20 5.45 10.97
N ALA A 100 15.96 5.96 10.83
CA ALA A 100 14.87 5.66 11.76
C ALA A 100 14.51 4.17 11.78
N MET A 101 14.49 3.51 10.62
CA MET A 101 14.27 2.04 10.52
C MET A 101 15.34 1.28 11.31
N MET A 102 16.60 1.63 11.12
CA MET A 102 17.72 0.94 11.75
C MET A 102 17.67 1.11 13.28
N LEU A 103 17.37 2.31 13.76
CA LEU A 103 17.18 2.60 15.19
C LEU A 103 16.02 1.80 15.81
N LEU A 104 14.89 1.65 15.11
CA LEU A 104 13.73 0.90 15.60
C LEU A 104 13.87 -0.62 15.47
N SER A 105 14.75 -1.09 14.58
CA SER A 105 15.04 -2.52 14.39
C SER A 105 16.11 -3.06 15.34
N THR A 106 16.73 -2.21 16.18
CA THR A 106 17.76 -2.59 17.16
C THR A 106 17.16 -2.61 18.56
#